data_AF-A0A1F4N435-F1
#
_entry.id   AF-A0A1F4N435-F1
#
_cell.length_a   1.000
_cell.length_b   1.000
_cell.length_c   1.000
_cell.angle_alpha   90.00
_cell.angle_beta   90.00
_cell.angle_gamma   90.00
#
_symmetry.space_group_name_H-M   'P 1'
#
loop_
_entity.id
_entity.type
_entity.pdbx_description
1 polymer ?
#
loop_
_entity_poly.entity_id
_entity_poly.type
_entity_poly.pdbx_seq_one_letter_code
_entity_poly.pdbx_strand_id
1 'polypeptide(L)'
;MKIEHLKWIPRVLAMIFIFFLLQFSFSIFTSPILFWLKIKGFFIYSFPALMFLITLIYSWKYPKIGGIIFMVLGLIFTAYFHTYSIITSFFIITLPAMLIGGLFIYYSIKTKPAK
;
A
#
# COMPACT_ATOMS: atom_id res chain seq x y z
N MET A 1 -12.17 -10.68 -22.10
CA MET A 1 -11.15 -9.84 -21.42
C MET A 1 -9.90 -10.71 -21.21
N LYS A 2 -8.80 -10.47 -21.93
CA LYS A 2 -7.60 -11.32 -21.89
C LYS A 2 -7.03 -11.36 -20.47
N ILE A 3 -6.71 -12.56 -19.98
CA ILE A 3 -6.21 -12.85 -18.61
C ILE A 3 -4.91 -12.06 -18.30
N GLU A 4 -4.24 -11.57 -19.34
CA GLU A 4 -3.08 -10.68 -19.31
C GLU A 4 -3.32 -9.37 -18.56
N HIS A 5 -4.52 -8.77 -18.66
CA HIS A 5 -4.82 -7.53 -17.94
C HIS A 5 -5.02 -7.75 -16.44
N LEU A 6 -5.40 -8.96 -16.02
CA LEU A 6 -5.61 -9.30 -14.61
C LEU A 6 -4.32 -9.21 -13.80
N LYS A 7 -3.15 -9.32 -14.44
CA LYS A 7 -1.84 -9.14 -13.80
C LYS A 7 -1.56 -7.68 -13.44
N TRP A 8 -2.09 -6.75 -14.23
CA TRP A 8 -1.79 -5.33 -14.13
C TRP A 8 -2.71 -4.58 -13.16
N ILE A 9 -3.98 -4.97 -13.07
CA ILE A 9 -4.96 -4.35 -12.15
C ILE A 9 -4.42 -4.20 -10.71
N PRO A 10 -3.98 -5.28 -10.02
CA PRO A 10 -3.49 -5.15 -8.63
C PRO A 10 -2.27 -4.22 -8.51
N ARG A 11 -1.41 -4.18 -9.54
CA ARG A 11 -0.17 -3.39 -9.53
C ARG A 11 -0.44 -1.91 -9.75
N VAL A 12 -1.28 -1.58 -10.72
CA VAL A 12 -1.70 -0.19 -10.98
C VAL A 12 -2.42 0.36 -9.76
N LEU A 13 -3.33 -0.43 -9.18
CA LEU A 13 -4.06 0.00 -7.98
C LEU A 13 -3.11 0.19 -6.78
N ALA A 14 -2.12 -0.69 -6.60
CA ALA A 14 -1.07 -0.51 -5.61
C ALA A 14 -0.23 0.75 -5.84
N MET A 15 0.16 1.04 -7.09
CA MET A 15 0.92 2.26 -7.41
C MET A 15 0.12 3.53 -7.08
N ILE A 16 -1.16 3.56 -7.46
CA ILE A 16 -2.07 4.68 -7.13
C ILE A 16 -2.18 4.84 -5.62
N PHE A 17 -2.35 3.74 -4.88
CA PHE A 17 -2.46 3.76 -3.43
C PHE A 17 -1.17 4.25 -2.74
N ILE A 18 0.00 3.81 -3.20
CA ILE A 18 1.30 4.28 -2.68
C ILE A 18 1.46 5.77 -2.94
N PHE A 19 1.10 6.23 -4.14
CA PHE A 19 1.16 7.65 -4.48
C PHE A 19 0.23 8.49 -3.59
N PHE A 20 -0.99 8.00 -3.36
CA PHE A 20 -1.93 8.59 -2.42
C PHE A 20 -1.35 8.68 -0.99
N LEU A 21 -0.71 7.62 -0.50
CA LEU A 21 -0.04 7.64 0.81
C LEU A 21 1.10 8.67 0.88
N LEU A 22 1.87 8.84 -0.19
CA LEU A 22 2.95 9.85 -0.25
C LEU A 22 2.42 11.29 -0.14
N GLN A 23 1.18 11.56 -0.57
CA GLN A 23 0.59 12.90 -0.46
C GLN A 23 0.43 13.33 1.01
N PHE A 24 0.15 12.40 1.92
CA PHE A 24 0.06 12.72 3.36
C PHE A 24 1.40 13.20 3.92
N SER A 25 2.52 12.66 3.45
CA SER A 25 3.86 13.10 3.86
C SER A 25 4.13 14.55 3.47
N PHE A 26 3.50 15.02 2.38
CA PHE A 26 3.67 16.38 1.90
C PHE A 26 3.10 17.43 2.86
N SER A 27 2.20 17.02 3.77
CA SER A 27 1.65 17.90 4.81
C SER A 27 2.71 18.50 5.74
N ILE A 28 3.90 17.88 5.87
CA ILE A 28 4.97 18.44 6.72
C ILE A 28 5.58 19.72 6.15
N PHE A 29 5.47 19.95 4.83
CA PHE A 29 6.07 21.11 4.19
C PHE A 29 5.34 22.42 4.52
N THR A 30 4.08 22.35 4.94
CA THR A 30 3.29 23.52 5.37
C THR A 30 3.59 23.98 6.80
N SER A 31 4.29 23.15 7.59
CA SER A 31 4.65 23.46 8.97
C SER A 31 5.74 24.56 9.06
N PRO A 32 5.71 25.47 10.06
CA PRO A 32 6.69 26.55 10.23
C PRO A 32 8.00 26.08 10.91
N ILE A 33 8.54 24.94 10.48
CA ILE A 33 9.81 24.36 10.97
C ILE A 33 10.96 24.61 9.99
N LEU A 34 12.21 24.47 10.46
CA LEU A 34 13.40 24.58 9.60
C LEU A 34 13.34 23.64 8.39
N PHE A 35 13.89 24.08 7.26
CA PHE A 35 13.90 23.33 5.99
C PHE A 35 14.49 21.91 6.14
N TRP A 36 15.61 21.77 6.84
CA TRP A 36 16.24 20.46 7.09
C TRP A 36 15.35 19.52 7.93
N LEU A 37 14.59 20.06 8.88
CA LEU A 37 13.64 19.30 9.68
C LEU A 37 12.44 18.82 8.83
N LYS A 38 11.99 19.63 7.85
CA LYS A 38 10.92 19.24 6.92
C LYS A 38 11.32 18.03 6.09
N ILE A 39 12.54 18.01 5.55
CA ILE A 39 13.05 16.87 4.77
C ILE A 39 13.06 15.61 5.64
N LYS A 40 13.62 15.69 6.85
CA LYS A 40 13.64 14.55 7.78
C LYS A 40 12.22 14.07 8.11
N GLY A 41 11.31 14.99 8.40
CA GLY A 41 9.91 14.69 8.66
C GLY A 41 9.25 14.00 7.47
N PHE A 42 9.48 14.48 6.24
CA PHE A 42 8.93 13.88 5.03
C PHE A 42 9.30 12.39 4.88
N PHE A 43 10.54 12.02 5.15
CA PHE A 43 10.95 10.61 5.14
C PHE A 43 10.27 9.77 6.22
N ILE A 44 10.07 10.33 7.41
CA ILE A 44 9.37 9.65 8.51
C ILE A 44 7.89 9.43 8.17
N TYR A 45 7.19 10.45 7.70
CA TYR A 45 5.78 10.33 7.31
C TYR A 45 5.59 9.49 6.05
N SER A 46 6.61 9.39 5.17
CA SER A 46 6.57 8.53 3.98
C SER A 46 6.87 7.06 4.26
N PHE A 47 7.27 6.72 5.49
CA PHE A 47 7.63 5.36 5.84
C PHE A 47 6.53 4.33 5.50
N PRO A 48 5.23 4.57 5.77
CA PRO A 48 4.17 3.65 5.37
C PRO A 48 4.13 3.42 3.86
N ALA A 49 4.24 4.49 3.06
CA ALA A 49 4.24 4.40 1.61
C ALA A 49 5.45 3.61 1.08
N LEU A 50 6.63 3.81 1.67
CA LEU A 50 7.85 3.08 1.32
C LEU A 50 7.72 1.58 1.62
N MET A 51 7.09 1.18 2.74
CA MET A 51 6.85 -0.23 3.05
C MET A 51 5.94 -0.90 2.02
N PHE A 52 4.86 -0.22 1.59
CA PHE A 52 4.00 -0.72 0.53
C PHE A 52 4.70 -0.77 -0.83
N LEU A 53 5.58 0.20 -1.13
CA LEU A 53 6.39 0.20 -2.35
C LEU A 53 7.33 -1.00 -2.41
N ILE A 54 8.07 -1.29 -1.33
CA ILE A 54 8.96 -2.45 -1.25
C ILE A 54 8.14 -3.74 -1.43
N THR A 55 6.97 -3.81 -0.81
CA THR A 55 6.05 -4.96 -0.95
C THR A 55 5.57 -5.13 -2.39
N LEU A 56 5.23 -4.03 -3.08
CA LEU A 56 4.85 -4.04 -4.49
C LEU A 56 5.99 -4.57 -5.36
N ILE A 57 7.23 -4.11 -5.15
CA ILE A 57 8.40 -4.60 -5.87
C ILE A 57 8.58 -6.10 -5.64
N TYR A 58 8.45 -6.57 -4.39
CA TYR A 58 8.58 -8.00 -4.08
C TYR A 58 7.45 -8.85 -4.69
N SER A 59 6.23 -8.28 -4.77
CA SER A 59 5.06 -8.93 -5.36
C SER A 59 5.22 -9.23 -6.86
N TRP A 60 6.14 -8.55 -7.55
CA TRP A 60 6.41 -8.82 -8.96
C TRP A 60 7.00 -10.21 -9.18
N LYS A 61 7.90 -10.65 -8.29
CA LYS A 61 8.49 -11.99 -8.32
C LYS A 61 7.59 -13.02 -7.63
N TYR A 62 6.95 -12.63 -6.52
CA TYR A 62 6.10 -13.53 -5.72
C TYR A 62 4.73 -12.90 -5.40
N PRO A 63 3.74 -12.98 -6.31
CA PRO A 63 2.45 -12.30 -6.14
C PRO A 63 1.65 -12.80 -4.94
N LYS A 64 1.75 -14.09 -4.57
CA LYS A 64 1.13 -14.63 -3.35
C LYS A 64 1.67 -13.96 -2.09
N ILE A 65 2.99 -13.99 -1.94
CA ILE A 65 3.68 -13.50 -0.75
C ILE A 65 3.48 -11.99 -0.65
N GLY A 66 3.61 -11.27 -1.78
CA GLY A 66 3.34 -9.83 -1.83
C GLY A 66 1.92 -9.47 -1.42
N GLY A 67 0.90 -10.22 -1.89
CA GLY A 67 -0.50 -9.99 -1.49
C GLY A 67 -0.75 -10.23 0.01
N ILE A 68 -0.16 -11.28 0.57
CA ILE A 68 -0.24 -11.57 2.02
C ILE A 68 0.44 -10.44 2.82
N ILE A 69 1.64 -10.02 2.42
CA ILE A 69 2.35 -8.92 3.07
C ILE A 69 1.55 -7.62 2.97
N PHE A 70 0.89 -7.33 1.84
CA PHE A 70 0.01 -6.17 1.69
C PHE A 70 -1.13 -6.18 2.72
N MET A 71 -1.79 -7.33 2.90
CA MET A 71 -2.84 -7.47 3.92
C MET A 71 -2.31 -7.31 5.33
N VAL A 72 -1.19 -7.96 5.64
CA VAL A 72 -0.57 -7.91 6.98
C VAL A 72 -0.12 -6.48 7.30
N LEU A 73 0.53 -5.78 6.37
CA LEU A 73 0.90 -4.37 6.53
C LEU A 73 -0.33 -3.47 6.72
N GLY A 74 -1.40 -3.70 5.94
CA GLY A 74 -2.66 -2.99 6.12
C GLY A 74 -3.24 -3.15 7.53
N LEU A 75 -3.22 -4.37 8.08
CA LEU A 75 -3.68 -4.65 9.44
C LEU A 75 -2.76 -4.03 10.50
N ILE A 76 -1.44 -4.16 10.34
CA ILE A 76 -0.46 -3.56 11.26
C ILE A 76 -0.64 -2.04 11.31
N PHE A 77 -0.77 -1.38 10.16
CA PHE A 77 -1.00 0.06 10.14
C PHE A 77 -2.35 0.45 10.72
N THR A 78 -3.38 -0.36 10.52
CA THR A 78 -4.70 -0.13 11.15
C THR A 78 -4.62 -0.16 12.68
N ALA A 79 -3.88 -1.12 13.24
CA ALA A 79 -3.65 -1.23 14.67
C ALA A 79 -2.76 -0.10 15.19
N TYR A 80 -1.65 0.18 14.50
CA TYR A 80 -0.67 1.19 14.93
C TYR A 80 -1.25 2.61 14.90
N PHE A 81 -1.91 3.00 13.81
CA PHE A 81 -2.52 4.32 13.67
C PHE A 81 -3.90 4.43 14.30
N HIS A 82 -4.38 3.38 14.97
CA HIS A 82 -5.71 3.35 15.61
C HIS A 82 -6.84 3.74 14.66
N THR A 83 -6.67 3.39 13.39
CA THR A 83 -7.55 3.78 12.29
C THR A 83 -8.97 3.23 12.48
N TYR A 84 -9.14 2.20 13.29
CA TYR A 84 -10.44 1.66 13.69
C TYR A 84 -11.31 2.63 14.49
N SER A 85 -10.71 3.63 15.14
CA SER A 85 -11.43 4.64 15.93
C SER A 85 -12.16 5.66 15.03
N ILE A 86 -11.69 5.83 13.79
CA ILE A 86 -12.24 6.77 12.83
C ILE A 86 -12.64 6.01 11.56
N ILE A 87 -13.93 5.76 11.39
CA ILE A 87 -14.51 5.06 10.23
C ILE A 87 -13.96 5.59 8.90
N THR A 88 -13.87 6.91 8.75
CA THR A 88 -13.36 7.54 7.52
C THR A 88 -11.93 7.11 7.20
N SER A 89 -11.03 7.10 8.19
CA SER A 89 -9.65 6.70 8.00
C SER A 89 -9.54 5.22 7.65
N PHE A 90 -10.42 4.38 8.22
CA PHE A 90 -10.44 2.95 7.95
C PHE A 90 -10.81 2.67 6.48
N PHE A 91 -11.84 3.36 5.97
CA PHE A 91 -12.25 3.25 4.58
C PHE A 91 -11.23 3.80 3.58
N ILE A 92 -10.46 4.82 3.96
CA ILE A 92 -9.50 5.47 3.06
C ILE A 92 -8.15 4.75 3.02
N ILE A 93 -7.72 4.14 4.14
CA ILE A 93 -6.38 3.55 4.25
C ILE A 93 -6.45 2.02 4.26
N THR A 94 -7.25 1.45 5.16
CA THR A 94 -7.29 0.00 5.40
C THR A 94 -7.96 -0.73 4.26
N LEU A 95 -9.11 -0.23 3.80
CA LEU A 95 -9.92 -0.90 2.78
C LEU A 95 -9.18 -1.01 1.43
N PRO A 96 -8.53 0.04 0.88
CA PRO A 96 -7.75 -0.08 -0.35
C PRO A 96 -6.58 -1.04 -0.20
N ALA A 97 -5.85 -0.99 0.92
CA ALA A 97 -4.73 -1.90 1.18
C ALA A 97 -5.18 -3.37 1.21
N MET A 98 -6.30 -3.67 1.87
CA MET A 98 -6.88 -5.02 1.92
C MET A 98 -7.39 -5.47 0.54
N LEU A 99 -8.07 -4.58 -0.20
CA LEU A 99 -8.53 -4.88 -1.56
C LEU A 99 -7.36 -5.23 -2.48
N ILE A 100 -6.28 -4.43 -2.46
CA ILE A 100 -5.07 -4.68 -3.26
C ILE A 100 -4.45 -6.03 -2.91
N GLY A 101 -4.28 -6.32 -1.61
CA GLY A 101 -3.75 -7.60 -1.14
C GLY A 101 -4.62 -8.79 -1.58
N GLY A 102 -5.94 -8.66 -1.46
CA GLY A 102 -6.90 -9.67 -1.91
C GLY A 102 -6.85 -9.91 -3.41
N LEU A 103 -6.68 -8.84 -4.19
CA LEU A 103 -6.55 -8.91 -5.64
C LEU A 103 -5.26 -9.62 -6.06
N PHE A 104 -4.13 -9.36 -5.37
CA PHE A 104 -2.88 -10.08 -5.58
C PHE A 104 -3.01 -11.58 -5.29
N ILE A 105 -3.68 -11.94 -4.19
CA ILE A 105 -3.92 -13.34 -3.82
C ILE A 105 -4.85 -14.01 -4.85
N TYR A 106 -5.97 -13.38 -5.19
CA TYR A 106 -6.91 -13.91 -6.18
C TYR A 106 -6.23 -14.16 -7.53
N TYR A 107 -5.49 -13.17 -8.01
CA TYR A 107 -4.69 -13.28 -9.22
C TYR A 107 -3.71 -14.46 -9.15
N SER A 108 -3.01 -14.62 -8.03
CA SER A 108 -2.03 -15.69 -7.85
C SER A 108 -2.64 -17.10 -7.84
N ILE A 109 -3.90 -17.24 -7.38
CA ILE A 109 -4.61 -18.52 -7.40
C ILE A 109 -4.99 -18.86 -8.85
N LYS A 110 -5.50 -17.87 -9.60
CA LYS A 110 -5.92 -18.04 -11.00
C LYS A 110 -4.79 -18.28 -11.98
N THR A 111 -3.56 -17.87 -11.63
CA THR A 111 -2.38 -18.02 -12.49
C THR A 111 -1.43 -19.14 -12.05
N LYS A 112 -1.76 -19.90 -10.99
CA LYS A 112 -1.07 -21.16 -10.75
C LYS A 112 -1.28 -22.06 -11.98
N PRO A 113 -0.22 -22.53 -12.66
CA PRO A 113 -0.39 -23.61 -13.62
C PRO A 113 -1.01 -24.79 -12.85
N ALA A 114 -2.10 -25.35 -13.41
CA ALA A 114 -2.59 -26.63 -12.97
C ALA A 114 -1.38 -27.58 -12.95
N LYS A 115 -1.08 -28.12 -11.77
CA LYS A 115 -0.07 -29.17 -11.64
C LYS A 115 -0.55 -30.39 -12.41
#